data_AF-A0A9C7PPN1-F1
#
_entry.id   AF-A0A9C7PPN1-F1
#
_cell.length_a   1.000
_cell.length_b   1.000
_cell.length_c   1.000
_cell.angle_alpha   90.00
_cell.angle_beta   90.00
_cell.angle_gamma   90.00
#
_symmetry.space_group_name_H-M   'P 1'
#
loop_
_entity.id
_entity.type
_entity.pdbx_description
1 polymer ?
#
loop_
_entity_poly.entity_id
_entity_poly.type
_entity_poly.pdbx_seq_one_letter_code
_entity_poly.pdbx_strand_id
1 'polypeptide(L)'
;MGPTHTSISGWNSRRTNESLYTPARSISANVSQQHWALIAAEELDVDYHRIDVKRTQTGLDPDEGFTASSMSGQHSGSAIRLASATARHYLIDLAADVLGLAPGTLVVDDGIVRSLVTGAHVSYWSLLTDKSLSIRIDETVPLKRPADYSWIGKAVTPKGLVDIVYGKTVFVHDLQLPQMLHSRVVRPPHSAARIKSLDTTLLKSSKTPA
;
A
#
# COMPACT_ATOMS: atom_id res chain seq x y z
N MET A 1 16.07 17.96 -8.15
CA MET A 1 14.62 18.12 -7.91
C MET A 1 13.91 17.77 -9.19
N GLY A 2 13.56 16.49 -9.37
CA GLY A 2 12.79 16.01 -10.52
C GLY A 2 11.28 16.05 -10.20
N PRO A 3 10.40 16.07 -11.21
CA PRO A 3 8.96 16.16 -10.99
C PRO A 3 8.49 14.98 -10.15
N THR A 4 7.80 15.28 -9.05
CA THR A 4 7.05 14.33 -8.23
C THR A 4 6.04 13.64 -9.13
N HIS A 5 6.14 12.31 -9.24
CA HIS A 5 5.21 11.49 -10.01
C HIS A 5 3.82 11.51 -9.33
N THR A 6 2.98 12.47 -9.71
CA THR A 6 1.58 12.62 -9.30
C THR A 6 0.66 11.78 -10.20
N SER A 7 1.00 10.51 -10.40
CA SER A 7 0.19 9.59 -11.20
C SER A 7 0.09 8.25 -10.51
N ILE A 8 -1.11 7.69 -10.43
CA ILE A 8 -1.27 6.28 -10.08
C ILE A 8 -0.71 5.47 -11.25
N SER A 9 0.43 4.82 -11.06
CA SER A 9 0.94 3.80 -11.96
C SER A 9 0.90 2.46 -11.22
N GLY A 10 0.26 1.43 -11.79
CA GLY A 10 0.35 0.05 -11.27
C GLY A 10 -0.96 -0.63 -10.88
N TRP A 11 -2.12 0.00 -11.08
CA TRP A 11 -3.40 -0.68 -10.89
C TRP A 11 -3.73 -1.48 -12.15
N ASN A 12 -3.56 -2.80 -12.08
CA ASN A 12 -3.87 -3.75 -13.15
C ASN A 12 -4.86 -4.81 -12.66
N SER A 13 -5.97 -5.01 -13.34
CA SER A 13 -6.73 -6.25 -13.18
C SER A 13 -6.02 -7.36 -13.97
N ARG A 14 -5.58 -8.45 -13.34
CA ARG A 14 -5.30 -9.68 -14.09
C ARG A 14 -6.57 -10.51 -14.15
N ARG A 15 -6.91 -10.97 -15.36
CA ARG A 15 -8.12 -11.72 -15.78
C ARG A 15 -8.50 -12.96 -14.95
N THR A 16 -7.79 -13.31 -13.88
CA THR A 16 -8.01 -14.57 -13.16
C THR A 16 -8.51 -14.42 -11.73
N ASN A 17 -8.52 -13.23 -11.10
CA ASN A 17 -8.87 -13.16 -9.66
C ASN A 17 -9.47 -11.84 -9.12
N GLU A 18 -10.02 -10.98 -9.97
CA GLU A 18 -10.77 -9.78 -9.54
C GLU A 18 -10.13 -9.00 -8.36
N SER A 19 -8.82 -8.72 -8.45
CA SER A 19 -8.08 -8.01 -7.38
C SER A 19 -7.60 -6.64 -7.84
N LEU A 20 -7.57 -5.66 -6.94
CA LEU A 20 -6.99 -4.33 -7.16
C LEU A 20 -5.65 -4.20 -6.43
N TYR A 21 -4.69 -3.53 -7.06
CA TYR A 21 -3.33 -3.40 -6.54
C TYR A 21 -3.01 -1.95 -6.19
N THR A 22 -2.53 -1.73 -4.95
CA THR A 22 -1.99 -0.44 -4.52
C THR A 22 -0.53 -0.62 -4.08
N PRO A 23 0.43 0.13 -4.64
CA PRO A 23 1.80 0.15 -4.13
C PRO A 23 1.86 0.99 -2.84
N ALA A 24 2.48 0.47 -1.78
CA ALA A 24 2.72 1.21 -0.54
C ALA A 24 3.97 0.68 0.18
N ARG A 25 4.86 1.57 0.65
CA ARG A 25 6.09 1.16 1.35
C ARG A 25 5.81 0.95 2.82
N SER A 26 6.37 -0.13 3.36
CA SER A 26 6.53 -0.29 4.79
C SER A 26 7.80 -1.04 5.11
N ILE A 27 8.52 -0.55 6.12
CA ILE A 27 9.68 -1.20 6.70
C ILE A 27 9.30 -2.25 7.74
N SER A 28 8.07 -2.22 8.28
CA SER A 28 7.54 -3.28 9.13
C SER A 28 6.76 -4.28 8.27
N ALA A 29 7.19 -5.54 8.31
CA ALA A 29 6.55 -6.64 7.61
C ALA A 29 5.03 -6.66 7.84
N ASN A 30 4.27 -7.00 6.79
CA ASN A 30 2.83 -7.37 6.69
C ASN A 30 1.76 -6.52 7.43
N VAL A 31 2.01 -6.02 8.64
CA VAL A 31 1.07 -5.28 9.50
C VAL A 31 0.64 -3.95 8.88
N SER A 32 1.54 -3.26 8.19
CA SER A 32 1.21 -2.03 7.45
C SER A 32 0.29 -2.29 6.26
N GLN A 33 0.45 -3.44 5.58
CA GLN A 33 -0.32 -3.77 4.38
C GLN A 33 -1.80 -3.94 4.69
N GLN A 34 -2.14 -4.41 5.89
CA GLN A 34 -3.52 -4.47 6.35
C GLN A 34 -4.17 -3.08 6.39
N HIS A 35 -3.50 -2.11 7.02
CA HIS A 35 -4.05 -0.76 7.17
C HIS A 35 -4.22 -0.07 5.80
N TRP A 36 -3.26 -0.26 4.90
CA TRP A 36 -3.33 0.20 3.51
C TRP A 36 -4.48 -0.43 2.74
N ALA A 37 -4.65 -1.75 2.88
CA ALA A 37 -5.74 -2.47 2.24
C ALA A 37 -7.10 -2.03 2.77
N LEU A 38 -7.24 -1.75 4.07
CA LEU A 38 -8.49 -1.26 4.65
C LEU A 38 -8.85 0.14 4.15
N ILE A 39 -7.88 1.06 4.11
CA ILE A 39 -8.11 2.41 3.58
C ILE A 39 -8.55 2.34 2.11
N ALA A 40 -7.87 1.52 1.30
CA ALA A 40 -8.23 1.33 -0.10
C ALA A 40 -9.60 0.67 -0.25
N ALA A 41 -9.90 -0.39 0.50
CA ALA A 41 -11.20 -1.06 0.49
C ALA A 41 -12.36 -0.10 0.81
N GLU A 42 -12.17 0.75 1.82
CA GLU A 42 -13.15 1.76 2.21
C GLU A 42 -13.42 2.78 1.11
N GLU A 43 -12.36 3.34 0.53
CA GLU A 43 -12.51 4.38 -0.48
C GLU A 43 -12.88 3.82 -1.86
N LEU A 44 -12.65 2.54 -2.16
CA LEU A 44 -13.04 1.95 -3.44
C LEU A 44 -14.43 1.33 -3.41
N ASP A 45 -15.01 1.13 -2.22
CA ASP A 45 -16.21 0.31 -2.02
C ASP A 45 -16.02 -1.12 -2.54
N VAL A 46 -14.90 -1.73 -2.16
CA VAL A 46 -14.49 -3.09 -2.56
C VAL A 46 -14.20 -3.92 -1.31
N ASP A 47 -14.49 -5.21 -1.35
CA ASP A 47 -14.17 -6.13 -0.25
C ASP A 47 -12.66 -6.13 0.06
N TYR A 48 -12.32 -6.10 1.35
CA TYR A 48 -10.93 -6.09 1.84
C TYR A 48 -10.08 -7.26 1.30
N HIS A 49 -10.69 -8.42 1.09
CA HIS A 49 -10.01 -9.60 0.57
C HIS A 49 -9.64 -9.48 -0.91
N ARG A 50 -10.29 -8.59 -1.68
CA ARG A 50 -9.98 -8.29 -3.08
C ARG A 50 -8.87 -7.25 -3.26
N ILE A 51 -8.45 -6.57 -2.19
CA ILE A 51 -7.34 -5.62 -2.23
C ILE A 51 -6.01 -6.35 -1.98
N ASP A 52 -5.06 -6.23 -2.90
CA ASP A 52 -3.70 -6.71 -2.69
C ASP A 52 -2.71 -5.54 -2.63
N VAL A 53 -1.90 -5.50 -1.58
CA VAL A 53 -0.91 -4.43 -1.37
C VAL A 53 0.45 -5.00 -1.72
N LYS A 54 1.01 -4.54 -2.84
CA LYS A 54 2.31 -5.01 -3.28
C LYS A 54 3.43 -4.36 -2.48
N ARG A 55 4.51 -5.13 -2.29
CA ARG A 55 5.74 -4.59 -1.72
C ARG A 55 6.34 -3.58 -2.68
N THR A 56 6.83 -2.47 -2.12
CA THR A 56 7.48 -1.44 -2.92
C THR A 56 8.77 -1.92 -3.56
N GLN A 57 8.92 -1.60 -4.83
CA GLN A 57 10.12 -1.78 -5.63
C GLN A 57 10.72 -0.43 -5.97
N THR A 58 11.91 -0.18 -5.42
CA THR A 58 12.67 1.05 -5.72
C THR A 58 12.95 1.15 -7.21
N GLY A 59 12.68 2.33 -7.79
CA GLY A 59 12.84 2.60 -9.22
C GLY A 59 11.59 2.30 -10.07
N LEU A 60 10.58 1.63 -9.52
CA LEU A 60 9.28 1.44 -10.18
C LEU A 60 8.15 2.20 -9.48
N ASP A 61 8.13 2.15 -8.15
CA ASP A 61 7.05 2.75 -7.37
C ASP A 61 7.35 4.20 -6.95
N PRO A 62 6.31 5.01 -6.68
CA PRO A 62 6.48 6.39 -6.23
C PRO A 62 7.36 6.51 -4.98
N ASP A 63 8.16 7.58 -4.93
CA ASP A 63 9.00 7.89 -3.77
C ASP A 63 8.17 8.49 -2.64
N GLU A 64 8.08 7.73 -1.55
CA GLU A 64 7.33 8.07 -0.34
C GLU A 64 8.19 8.74 0.73
N GLY A 65 9.49 8.93 0.45
CA GLY A 65 10.46 9.42 1.42
C GLY A 65 10.86 8.37 2.46
N PHE A 66 11.22 8.82 3.66
CA PHE A 66 11.71 7.94 4.73
C PHE A 66 10.58 7.51 5.68
N THR A 67 10.62 6.26 6.13
CA THR A 67 9.80 5.79 7.26
C THR A 67 10.54 6.03 8.56
N ALA A 68 10.16 7.08 9.30
CA ALA A 68 10.64 7.35 10.65
C ALA A 68 9.49 7.82 11.54
N SER A 69 9.67 7.69 12.86
CA SER A 69 8.77 8.30 13.87
C SER A 69 7.29 7.94 13.74
N SER A 70 6.94 6.75 13.26
CA SER A 70 5.55 6.31 13.01
C SER A 70 4.75 7.20 12.04
N MET A 71 5.41 8.05 11.25
CA MET A 71 4.75 9.00 10.34
C MET A 71 4.12 8.34 9.10
N SER A 72 4.49 7.10 8.77
CA SER A 72 3.91 6.38 7.63
C SER A 72 2.38 6.34 7.70
N GLY A 73 1.79 6.16 8.89
CA GLY A 73 0.34 6.25 9.08
C GLY A 73 -0.27 7.53 8.49
N GLN A 74 0.35 8.66 8.78
CA GLN A 74 -0.15 9.98 8.39
C GLN A 74 0.13 10.31 6.93
N HIS A 75 1.34 9.97 6.45
CA HIS A 75 1.79 10.33 5.10
C HIS A 75 1.22 9.34 4.06
N SER A 76 1.51 8.06 4.24
CA SER A 76 1.10 6.97 3.34
C SER A 76 -0.42 6.78 3.34
N GLY A 77 -1.02 6.80 4.54
CA GLY A 77 -2.46 6.57 4.69
C GLY A 77 -3.29 7.63 3.97
N SER A 78 -2.92 8.91 4.12
CA SER A 78 -3.61 10.01 3.44
C SER A 78 -3.43 9.94 1.92
N ALA A 79 -2.22 9.60 1.45
CA ALA A 79 -1.95 9.45 0.02
C ALA A 79 -2.76 8.30 -0.61
N ILE A 80 -2.78 7.12 0.03
CA ILE A 80 -3.55 5.96 -0.43
C ILE A 80 -5.05 6.27 -0.42
N ARG A 81 -5.54 6.95 0.61
CA ARG A 81 -6.95 7.35 0.71
C ARG A 81 -7.35 8.27 -0.45
N LEU A 82 -6.56 9.30 -0.72
CA LEU A 82 -6.78 10.25 -1.81
C LEU A 82 -6.70 9.59 -3.19
N ALA A 83 -5.70 8.72 -3.38
CA ALA A 83 -5.53 7.94 -4.60
C ALA A 83 -6.71 7.02 -4.86
N SER A 84 -7.18 6.32 -3.82
CA SER A 84 -8.32 5.41 -3.91
C SER A 84 -9.62 6.16 -4.17
N ALA A 85 -9.83 7.32 -3.54
CA ALA A 85 -10.97 8.18 -3.82
C ALA A 85 -10.96 8.71 -5.27
N THR A 86 -9.81 9.19 -5.75
CA THR A 86 -9.65 9.63 -7.16
C THR A 86 -9.99 8.49 -8.11
N ALA A 87 -9.49 7.28 -7.85
CA ALA A 87 -9.78 6.11 -8.65
C ALA A 87 -11.27 5.73 -8.62
N ARG A 88 -11.93 5.76 -7.46
CA ARG A 88 -13.38 5.49 -7.34
C ARG A 88 -14.19 6.43 -8.23
N HIS A 89 -13.98 7.74 -8.09
CA HIS A 89 -14.73 8.73 -8.88
C HIS A 89 -14.50 8.55 -10.38
N TYR A 90 -13.24 8.36 -10.80
CA TYR A 90 -12.93 8.09 -12.20
C TYR A 90 -13.61 6.81 -12.73
N LEU A 91 -13.67 5.74 -11.93
CA LEU A 91 -14.32 4.50 -12.31
C LEU A 91 -15.85 4.63 -12.38
N ILE A 92 -16.45 5.45 -11.52
CA ILE A 92 -17.89 5.78 -11.57
C ILE A 92 -18.19 6.59 -12.84
N ASP A 93 -17.34 7.55 -13.21
CA ASP A 93 -17.50 8.32 -14.44
C ASP A 93 -17.41 7.43 -15.68
N LEU A 94 -16.43 6.53 -15.74
CA LEU A 94 -16.33 5.55 -16.82
C LEU A 94 -17.55 4.61 -16.86
N ALA A 95 -18.04 4.18 -15.70
CA ALA A 95 -19.25 3.36 -15.63
C ALA A 95 -20.48 4.12 -16.12
N ALA A 96 -20.60 5.39 -15.76
CA ALA A 96 -21.67 6.27 -16.21
C ALA A 96 -21.67 6.42 -17.74
N ASP A 97 -20.50 6.62 -18.35
CA ASP A 97 -20.34 6.67 -19.80
C ASP A 97 -20.76 5.35 -20.48
N VAL A 98 -20.33 4.21 -19.93
CA VAL A 98 -20.67 2.88 -20.47
C VAL A 98 -22.16 2.58 -20.34
N LEU A 99 -22.79 2.98 -19.24
CA LEU A 99 -24.20 2.71 -18.96
C LEU A 99 -25.14 3.77 -19.55
N GLY A 100 -24.61 4.91 -20.02
CA GLY A 100 -25.39 6.04 -20.50
C GLY A 100 -26.23 6.71 -19.40
N LEU A 101 -25.72 6.74 -18.17
CA LEU A 101 -26.41 7.26 -16.98
C LEU A 101 -25.60 8.38 -16.33
N ALA A 102 -26.23 9.17 -15.45
CA ALA A 102 -25.50 10.20 -14.70
C ALA A 102 -24.73 9.58 -13.52
N PRO A 103 -23.46 9.95 -13.27
CA PRO A 103 -22.63 9.40 -12.19
C PRO A 103 -23.31 9.41 -10.81
N GLY A 104 -24.00 10.50 -10.47
CA GLY A 104 -24.70 10.66 -9.19
C GLY A 104 -25.91 9.74 -8.98
N THR A 105 -26.32 8.98 -10.00
CA THR A 105 -27.41 7.99 -9.90
C THR A 105 -26.90 6.56 -9.70
N LEU A 106 -25.58 6.38 -9.72
CA LEU A 106 -24.91 5.09 -9.59
C LEU A 106 -24.47 4.87 -8.15
N VAL A 107 -24.52 3.63 -7.71
CA VAL A 107 -23.97 3.18 -6.44
C VAL A 107 -22.92 2.12 -6.68
N VAL A 108 -21.91 2.07 -5.82
CA VAL A 108 -20.88 1.04 -5.86
C VAL A 108 -21.13 0.04 -4.74
N ASP A 109 -21.08 -1.24 -5.08
CA ASP A 109 -21.19 -2.35 -4.15
C ASP A 109 -20.19 -3.44 -4.55
N ASP A 110 -19.16 -3.66 -3.73
CA ASP A 110 -18.05 -4.58 -3.99
C ASP A 110 -17.39 -4.40 -5.37
N GLY A 111 -17.14 -3.15 -5.77
CA GLY A 111 -16.58 -2.81 -7.09
C GLY A 111 -17.52 -3.01 -8.29
N ILE A 112 -18.80 -3.31 -8.03
CA ILE A 112 -19.87 -3.31 -9.03
C ILE A 112 -20.58 -1.95 -8.98
N VAL A 113 -20.46 -1.19 -10.06
CA VAL A 113 -21.19 0.07 -10.24
C VAL A 113 -22.56 -0.26 -10.82
N ARG A 114 -23.64 0.08 -10.12
CA ARG A 114 -25.02 -0.24 -10.53
C ARG A 114 -25.97 0.94 -10.40
N SER A 115 -26.97 0.97 -11.27
CA SER A 115 -28.14 1.84 -11.12
C SER A 115 -29.23 1.13 -10.32
N LEU A 116 -29.74 1.79 -9.27
CA LEU A 116 -30.88 1.28 -8.52
C LEU A 116 -32.21 1.45 -9.26
N VAL A 117 -32.25 2.28 -10.31
CA VAL A 117 -33.46 2.56 -11.09
C VAL A 117 -33.60 1.57 -12.24
N THR A 118 -32.53 1.36 -13.01
CA THR A 118 -32.57 0.51 -14.20
C THR A 118 -32.06 -0.92 -13.95
N GLY A 119 -31.33 -1.15 -12.86
CA GLY A 119 -30.64 -2.43 -12.60
C GLY A 119 -29.41 -2.67 -13.48
N ALA A 120 -29.10 -1.74 -14.40
CA ALA A 120 -27.90 -1.81 -15.23
C ALA A 120 -26.65 -1.70 -14.37
N HIS A 121 -25.62 -2.49 -14.69
CA HIS A 121 -24.40 -2.56 -13.91
C HIS A 121 -23.17 -2.86 -14.75
N VAL A 122 -22.02 -2.45 -14.23
CA VAL A 122 -20.70 -2.75 -14.78
C VAL A 122 -19.71 -2.88 -13.63
N SER A 123 -18.70 -3.72 -13.78
CA SER A 123 -17.68 -3.92 -12.74
C SER A 123 -16.42 -3.11 -13.02
N TYR A 124 -15.70 -2.73 -11.97
CA TYR A 124 -14.36 -2.13 -12.12
C TYR A 124 -13.44 -3.00 -12.98
N TRP A 125 -13.49 -4.32 -12.82
CA TRP A 125 -12.65 -5.24 -13.57
C TRP A 125 -12.94 -5.21 -15.07
N SER A 126 -14.22 -5.14 -15.45
CA SER A 126 -14.58 -4.97 -16.87
C SER A 126 -14.08 -3.66 -17.45
N LEU A 127 -14.13 -2.56 -16.67
CA LEU A 127 -13.64 -1.24 -17.11
C LEU A 127 -12.11 -1.21 -17.28
N LEU A 128 -11.38 -2.05 -16.55
CA LEU A 128 -9.92 -2.07 -16.49
C LEU A 128 -9.25 -3.16 -17.33
N THR A 129 -10.00 -4.05 -17.98
CA THR A 129 -9.48 -5.25 -18.66
C THR A 129 -8.27 -5.00 -19.56
N ASP A 130 -8.26 -3.89 -20.31
CA ASP A 130 -7.19 -3.54 -21.27
C ASP A 130 -6.53 -2.18 -20.96
N LYS A 131 -6.76 -1.63 -19.77
CA LYS A 131 -6.29 -0.29 -19.40
C LYS A 131 -5.55 -0.33 -18.07
N SER A 132 -4.27 0.05 -18.09
CA SER A 132 -3.63 0.51 -16.87
C SER A 132 -4.21 1.88 -16.51
N LEU A 133 -4.72 2.03 -15.28
CA LEU A 133 -5.06 3.35 -14.77
C LEU A 133 -3.78 4.18 -14.72
N SER A 134 -3.74 5.25 -15.50
CA SER A 134 -2.70 6.29 -15.45
C SER A 134 -3.40 7.63 -15.26
N ILE A 135 -4.05 7.75 -14.10
CA ILE A 135 -4.82 8.93 -13.73
C ILE A 135 -3.98 9.85 -12.85
N ARG A 136 -4.15 11.16 -13.06
CA ARG A 136 -3.58 12.17 -12.16
C ARG A 136 -4.39 12.17 -10.87
N ILE A 137 -3.71 12.31 -9.75
CA ILE A 137 -4.38 12.47 -8.45
C ILE A 137 -5.11 13.81 -8.43
N ASP A 138 -6.39 13.77 -8.08
CA ASP A 138 -7.15 14.97 -7.76
C ASP A 138 -7.06 15.23 -6.27
N GLU A 139 -6.36 16.29 -5.89
CA GLU A 139 -6.17 16.69 -4.49
C GLU A 139 -7.46 17.23 -3.84
N THR A 140 -8.47 17.52 -4.65
CA THR A 140 -9.75 18.09 -4.21
C THR A 140 -10.90 17.08 -4.23
N VAL A 141 -10.61 15.83 -4.61
CA VAL A 141 -11.64 14.79 -4.73
C VAL A 141 -12.36 14.57 -3.39
N PRO A 142 -13.71 14.46 -3.39
CA PRO A 142 -14.46 14.17 -2.18
C PRO A 142 -14.08 12.78 -1.62
N LEU A 143 -13.52 12.79 -0.41
CA LEU A 143 -13.23 11.58 0.36
C LEU A 143 -14.51 11.04 1.01
N LYS A 144 -14.54 9.73 1.24
CA LYS A 144 -15.67 9.10 1.93
C LYS A 144 -15.76 9.57 3.38
N ARG A 145 -16.98 9.80 3.88
CA ARG A 145 -17.16 10.27 5.26
C ARG A 145 -17.01 9.09 6.23
N PRO A 146 -16.49 9.32 7.45
CA PRO A 146 -16.36 8.26 8.43
C PRO A 146 -17.65 7.51 8.77
N ALA A 147 -18.80 8.17 8.67
CA ALA A 147 -20.11 7.55 8.91
C ALA A 147 -20.51 6.52 7.84
N ASP A 148 -19.92 6.60 6.65
CA ASP A 148 -20.23 5.73 5.51
C ASP A 148 -19.27 4.52 5.43
N TYR A 149 -18.31 4.43 6.36
CA TYR A 149 -17.31 3.36 6.40
C TYR A 149 -17.93 1.99 6.69
N SER A 150 -17.47 0.98 5.95
CA SER A 150 -18.02 -0.38 5.96
C SER A 150 -17.11 -1.42 6.62
N TRP A 151 -15.81 -1.18 6.71
CA TRP A 151 -14.77 -2.05 7.26
C TRP A 151 -14.14 -1.50 8.55
N ILE A 152 -14.07 -0.18 8.72
CA ILE A 152 -13.52 0.42 9.94
C ILE A 152 -14.34 0.00 11.16
N GLY A 153 -13.66 -0.54 12.17
CA GLY A 153 -14.28 -1.07 13.39
C GLY A 153 -14.68 -2.55 13.33
N LYS A 154 -14.55 -3.20 12.17
CA LYS A 154 -14.77 -4.66 12.05
C LYS A 154 -13.50 -5.44 12.32
N ALA A 155 -13.64 -6.60 12.94
CA ALA A 155 -12.54 -7.55 13.08
C ALA A 155 -12.23 -8.17 11.71
N VAL A 156 -11.01 -7.96 11.22
CA VAL A 156 -10.52 -8.56 9.97
C VAL A 156 -9.23 -9.32 10.23
N THR A 157 -9.03 -10.42 9.50
CA THR A 157 -7.78 -11.17 9.58
C THR A 157 -6.67 -10.38 8.84
N PRO A 158 -5.55 -10.06 9.51
CA PRO A 158 -4.44 -9.37 8.88
C PRO A 158 -3.88 -10.17 7.69
N LYS A 159 -3.58 -9.48 6.59
CA LYS A 159 -2.88 -10.09 5.45
C LYS A 159 -1.50 -10.58 5.90
N GLY A 160 -1.14 -11.80 5.52
CA GLY A 160 0.13 -12.43 5.89
C GLY A 160 0.24 -12.92 7.34
N LEU A 161 -0.83 -12.86 8.15
CA LEU A 161 -0.80 -13.36 9.53
C LEU A 161 -0.43 -14.85 9.60
N VAL A 162 -1.00 -15.66 8.70
CA VAL A 162 -0.72 -17.10 8.61
C VAL A 162 0.77 -17.34 8.43
N ASP A 163 1.42 -16.61 7.52
CA ASP A 163 2.85 -16.76 7.27
C ASP A 163 3.71 -16.30 8.45
N ILE A 164 3.24 -15.34 9.24
CA ILE A 164 3.91 -14.94 10.49
C ILE A 164 3.79 -16.08 11.51
N VAL A 165 2.58 -16.60 11.73
CA VAL A 165 2.30 -17.66 12.73
C VAL A 165 3.07 -18.94 12.41
N TYR A 166 3.19 -19.29 11.13
CA TYR A 166 3.94 -20.47 10.69
C TYR A 166 5.44 -20.21 10.47
N GLY A 167 5.96 -19.03 10.80
CA GLY A 167 7.39 -18.72 10.66
C GLY A 167 7.90 -18.70 9.22
N LYS A 168 7.02 -18.51 8.22
CA LYS A 168 7.37 -18.42 6.80
C LYS A 168 7.79 -17.01 6.39
N THR A 169 7.43 -16.00 7.18
CA THR A 169 7.81 -14.61 6.91
C THR A 169 9.29 -14.42 7.18
N VAL A 170 10.05 -14.03 6.15
CA VAL A 170 11.45 -13.65 6.28
C VAL A 170 11.53 -12.17 6.61
N PHE A 171 12.06 -11.83 7.78
CA PHE A 171 12.38 -10.47 8.14
C PHE A 171 13.75 -10.10 7.58
N VAL A 172 14.00 -8.79 7.37
CA VAL A 172 15.31 -8.31 6.90
C VAL A 172 16.44 -8.75 7.83
N HIS A 173 16.14 -8.90 9.13
CA HIS A 173 17.08 -9.37 10.13
C HIS A 173 17.45 -10.86 10.00
N ASP A 174 16.65 -11.65 9.28
CA ASP A 174 16.88 -13.08 9.06
C ASP A 174 17.70 -13.33 7.78
N LEU A 175 17.92 -12.28 6.97
CA LEU A 175 18.67 -12.41 5.73
C LEU A 175 20.16 -12.65 6.02
N GLN A 176 20.68 -13.75 5.49
CA GLN A 176 22.12 -14.01 5.41
C GLN A 176 22.54 -13.96 3.94
N LEU A 177 23.38 -12.97 3.60
CA LEU A 177 23.94 -12.83 2.25
C LEU A 177 25.38 -13.36 2.22
N PRO A 178 25.84 -13.92 1.08
CA PRO A 178 27.25 -14.26 0.91
C PRO A 178 28.12 -13.03 1.21
N GLN A 179 29.10 -13.19 2.10
CA GLN A 179 30.02 -12.12 2.51
C GLN A 179 29.35 -10.95 3.26
N MET A 180 28.21 -11.17 3.91
CA MET A 180 27.53 -10.14 4.71
C MET A 180 28.43 -9.62 5.84
N LEU A 181 28.64 -8.30 5.87
CA LEU A 181 29.39 -7.63 6.93
C LEU A 181 28.45 -7.22 8.07
N HIS A 182 28.84 -7.50 9.30
CA HIS A 182 28.11 -7.07 10.49
C HIS A 182 28.75 -5.80 11.07
N SER A 183 27.93 -4.82 11.44
CA SER A 183 28.38 -3.62 12.15
C SER A 183 27.63 -3.47 13.46
N ARG A 184 28.27 -2.85 14.46
CA ARG A 184 27.66 -2.54 15.75
C ARG A 184 28.01 -1.11 16.14
N VAL A 185 27.01 -0.34 16.53
CA VAL A 185 27.23 0.97 17.15
C VAL A 185 27.71 0.76 18.57
N VAL A 186 28.96 1.12 18.85
CA VAL A 186 29.50 1.18 20.21
C VAL A 186 29.09 2.51 20.81
N ARG A 187 28.18 2.48 21.78
CA ARG A 187 27.73 3.69 22.48
C ARG A 187 28.68 4.03 23.62
N PRO A 188 28.98 5.32 23.85
CA PRO A 188 29.80 5.73 24.99
C PRO A 188 29.08 5.41 26.31
N PRO A 189 29.81 5.15 27.41
CA PRO A 189 29.21 4.89 28.72
C PRO A 189 28.48 6.13 29.28
N HIS A 190 28.87 7.33 28.85
CA HIS A 190 28.20 8.59 29.20
C HIS A 190 28.40 9.66 28.11
N SER A 191 27.56 10.69 28.09
CA SER A 191 27.50 11.74 27.04
C SER A 191 28.82 12.51 26.82
N ALA A 192 29.61 12.70 27.88
CA ALA A 192 30.90 13.40 27.81
C ALA A 192 32.09 12.52 27.36
N ALA A 193 31.90 11.21 27.15
CA ALA A 193 33.02 10.33 26.80
C ALA A 193 33.59 10.68 25.40
N ARG A 194 34.88 10.39 25.20
CA ARG A 194 35.60 10.54 23.93
C ARG A 194 36.38 9.28 23.62
N ILE A 195 36.40 8.89 22.35
CA ILE A 195 37.24 7.79 21.88
C ILE A 195 38.69 8.28 21.93
N LYS A 196 39.52 7.66 22.78
CA LYS A 196 40.95 7.99 22.89
C LYS A 196 41.79 7.20 21.88
N SER A 197 41.43 5.95 21.66
CA SER A 197 42.08 5.05 20.73
C SER A 197 41.09 3.98 20.28
N LEU A 198 41.31 3.43 19.09
CA LEU A 198 40.53 2.32 18.55
C LEU A 198 41.49 1.20 18.19
N ASP A 199 41.37 0.07 18.88
CA ASP A 199 42.09 -1.14 18.51
C ASP A 199 41.33 -1.85 17.38
N THR A 200 41.86 -1.74 16.16
CA THR A 200 41.26 -2.33 14.95
C THR A 200 41.60 -3.81 14.79
N THR A 201 42.47 -4.37 15.63
CA THR A 201 42.80 -5.81 15.59
C THR A 201 41.62 -6.67 16.05
N LEU A 202 40.78 -6.15 16.93
CA LEU A 202 39.54 -6.80 17.43
C LEU A 202 38.44 -6.93 16.36
N LEU A 203 38.53 -6.19 15.25
CA LEU A 203 37.54 -6.24 14.16
C LEU A 203 37.72 -7.45 13.24
N LYS A 204 38.82 -8.21 13.38
CA LYS A 204 39.18 -9.30 12.46
C LYS A 204 38.67 -10.69 12.85
N SER A 205 37.89 -10.85 13.94
CA SER A 205 37.42 -12.17 14.38
C SER A 205 35.91 -12.27 14.50
N SER A 206 35.23 -12.40 13.37
CA SER A 206 34.01 -13.21 13.30
C SER A 206 33.75 -13.60 11.85
N LYS A 207 34.46 -14.63 11.36
CA LYS A 207 33.91 -15.47 10.30
C LYS A 207 32.78 -16.25 10.95
N THR A 208 31.54 -15.97 10.55
CA THR A 208 30.39 -16.81 10.91
C THR A 208 30.65 -18.22 10.36
N PRO A 209 30.49 -19.30 11.15
CA PRO A 209 30.56 -20.65 10.62
C PRO A 209 29.43 -20.85 9.59
N ALA A 210 29.73 -21.66 8.57
CA ALA A 210 28.84 -22.01 7.47
C ALA A 210 27.54 -22.69 7.93
#